data_AF-A0A661ICG5-F1
#
_entry.id   AF-A0A661ICG5-F1
#
_cell.length_a   1.000
_cell.length_b   1.000
_cell.length_c   1.000
_cell.angle_alpha   90.00
_cell.angle_beta   90.00
_cell.angle_gamma   90.00
#
_symmetry.space_group_name_H-M   'P 1'
#
loop_
_entity.id
_entity.type
_entity.pdbx_description
1 polymer ?
#
loop_
_entity_poly.entity_id
_entity_poly.type
_entity_poly.pdbx_seq_one_letter_code
_entity_poly.pdbx_strand_id
1 'polypeptide(L)' 'ENIRRMQVRGPSLVHAYTLLEKLLVGAELSDVALIMNSLGICPPEIER' A
#
# COMPACT_ATOMS: atom_id res chain seq x y z
N GLU A 1 -29.98 2.18 15.31
CA GLU A 1 -29.22 3.42 15.04
C GLU A 1 -28.17 3.10 13.99
N ASN A 2 -28.21 3.74 12.83
CA ASN A 2 -27.36 3.38 11.70
C ASN A 2 -26.03 4.15 11.76
N ILE A 3 -24.95 3.49 11.36
CA ILE A 3 -23.63 4.12 11.23
C ILE A 3 -23.72 5.24 10.19
N ARG A 4 -23.41 6.49 10.59
CA ARG A 4 -23.40 7.66 9.69
C ARG A 4 -22.19 7.70 8.77
N ARG A 5 -21.03 7.25 9.27
CA ARG A 5 -19.78 7.14 8.49
C ARG A 5 -18.88 6.10 9.15
N MET A 6 -18.34 5.19 8.35
CA MET A 6 -17.25 4.29 8.73
C MET A 6 -16.06 4.58 7.83
N GLN A 7 -14.89 4.76 8.43
CA GLN A 7 -13.63 4.91 7.70
C GLN A 7 -12.72 3.79 8.18
N VAL A 8 -12.24 2.98 7.24
CA VAL A 8 -11.34 1.88 7.52
C VAL A 8 -10.05 2.17 6.77
N ARG A 9 -8.97 2.41 7.51
CA ARG A 9 -7.66 2.62 6.92
C ARG A 9 -6.95 1.29 6.76
N GLY A 10 -6.73 0.87 5.51
CA GLY A 10 -5.94 -0.32 5.22
C GLY A 10 -4.44 -0.11 5.45
N PRO A 11 -3.69 -1.15 5.84
CA PRO A 11 -2.22 -1.08 5.98
C PRO A 11 -1.53 -0.77 4.65
N SER A 12 -2.11 -1.20 3.52
CA SER A 12 -1.59 -0.93 2.17
C SER A 12 -1.44 0.57 1.85
N LEU A 13 -2.25 1.44 2.49
CA LEU A 13 -2.21 2.89 2.26
C LEU A 13 -0.89 3.50 2.78
N VAL A 14 -0.36 2.98 3.89
CA VAL A 14 0.95 3.39 4.42
C VAL A 14 2.07 2.77 3.60
N HIS A 15 1.99 1.47 3.33
CA HIS A 15 3.04 0.74 2.61
C HIS A 15 3.25 1.27 1.19
N ALA A 16 2.17 1.56 0.45
CA ALA A 16 2.25 2.00 -0.94
C ALA A 16 2.62 3.49 -1.10
N TYR A 17 2.13 4.39 -0.25
CA TYR A 17 2.35 5.83 -0.45
C TYR A 17 3.50 6.43 0.36
N THR A 18 3.74 5.95 1.57
CA THR A 18 4.76 6.58 2.45
C THR A 18 6.12 5.89 2.39
N LEU A 19 6.12 4.60 2.04
CA LEU A 19 7.28 3.71 2.19
C LEU A 19 7.80 3.19 0.84
N LEU A 20 6.92 2.73 -0.06
CA LEU A 20 7.31 2.16 -1.35
C LEU A 20 8.18 3.12 -2.17
N GLU A 21 7.79 4.39 -2.29
CA GLU A 21 8.56 5.39 -3.05
C GLU A 21 10.03 5.46 -2.60
N LYS A 22 10.24 5.46 -1.27
CA LYS A 22 11.59 5.53 -0.68
C LYS A 22 12.37 4.23 -0.87
N LEU A 23 11.70 3.08 -0.84
CA LEU A 23 12.33 1.78 -1.05
C LEU A 23 12.73 1.53 -2.50
N LEU A 24 12.01 2.11 -3.46
CA LEU A 24 12.31 1.92 -4.89
C LEU A 24 13.52 2.74 -5.37
N VAL A 25 14.00 3.71 -4.58
CA VAL A 25 15.20 4.48 -4.93
C VAL A 25 16.42 3.57 -4.91
N GLY A 26 16.99 3.31 -6.09
CA GLY A 26 18.16 2.45 -6.26
C GLY A 26 17.85 0.95 -6.37
N ALA A 27 16.57 0.57 -6.38
CA ALA A 27 16.16 -0.81 -6.67
C ALA A 27 16.19 -1.08 -8.19
N GLU A 28 16.50 -2.31 -8.57
CA GLU A 28 16.42 -2.76 -9.95
C GLU A 28 14.96 -2.94 -10.39
N LEU A 29 14.69 -2.71 -11.68
CA LEU A 29 13.32 -2.81 -12.22
C LEU A 29 12.71 -4.21 -12.06
N SER A 30 13.54 -5.26 -12.09
CA SER A 30 13.11 -6.64 -11.87
C SER A 30 12.54 -6.88 -10.47
N ASP A 31 12.99 -6.10 -9.49
CA ASP A 31 12.72 -6.37 -8.08
C ASP A 31 11.45 -5.66 -7.60
N VAL A 32 10.95 -4.70 -8.36
CA VAL A 32 9.76 -3.88 -8.02
C VAL A 32 8.56 -4.76 -7.67
N ALA A 33 8.27 -5.77 -8.49
CA ALA A 33 7.14 -6.69 -8.25
C ALA A 33 7.33 -7.50 -6.97
N LEU A 34 8.57 -7.93 -6.68
CA LEU A 34 8.89 -8.69 -5.48
C LEU A 34 8.76 -7.82 -4.22
N ILE A 35 9.24 -6.58 -4.27
CA ILE A 35 9.14 -5.60 -3.18
C ILE A 35 7.68 -5.26 -2.89
N MET A 36 6.87 -5.01 -3.93
CA MET A 36 5.45 -4.73 -3.77
C MET A 36 4.70 -5.91 -3.13
N ASN A 37 5.03 -7.14 -3.53
CA ASN A 37 4.44 -8.34 -2.95
C ASN A 37 4.90 -8.57 -1.50
N SER A 38 6.18 -8.32 -1.18
CA SER A 38 6.72 -8.42 0.18
C SER A 38 6.06 -7.44 1.15
N LEU A 39 5.65 -6.26 0.67
CA LEU A 39 4.92 -5.27 1.45
C LEU A 39 3.42 -5.58 1.59
N GLY A 40 2.92 -6.65 0.96
CA GLY A 40 1.52 -7.05 1.01
C GLY A 40 0.57 -6.00 0.45
N ILE A 41 0.98 -5.25 -0.58
CA ILE A 41 0.19 -4.16 -1.13
C ILE A 41 -1.05 -4.71 -1.82
N CYS A 42 -2.22 -4.31 -1.34
CA CYS A 42 -3.52 -4.70 -1.89
C CYS A 42 -4.25 -3.45 -2.43
N PRO A 43 -4.44 -3.31 -3.76
CA PRO A 43 -5.07 -2.13 -4.34
C PRO A 43 -6.46 -1.79 -3.77
N PRO A 44 -7.37 -2.76 -3.53
CA PRO A 44 -8.67 -2.48 -2.89
C PRO A 44 -8.58 -1.86 -1.50
N GLU A 45 -7.49 -2.05 -0.76
CA GLU A 45 -7.31 -1.41 0.55
C GLU A 45 -6.91 0.06 0.46
N ILE A 46 -6.28 0.45 -0.65
CA ILE A 46 -5.82 1.81 -0.90
C ILE A 46 -6.97 2.70 -1.38
N GLU A 47 -7.91 2.12 -2.13
CA GLU A 47 -9.07 2.81 -2.72
C GLU A 47 -10.25 3.01 -1.76
N ARG A 48 -10.25 2.30 -0.62
CA ARG A 48 -11.31 2.36 0.41
C ARG A 48 -11.43 3.73 1.07
#